data_AF-A0A0D0L9I1-F1
#
_entry.id   AF-A0A0D0L9I1-F1
#
_cell.length_a   1.000
_cell.length_b   1.000
_cell.length_c   1.000
_cell.angle_alpha   90.00
_cell.angle_beta   90.00
_cell.angle_gamma   90.00
#
_symmetry.space_group_name_H-M   'P 1'
#
loop_
_entity.id
_entity.type
_entity.pdbx_description
1 polymer ?
#
loop_
_entity_poly.entity_id
_entity_poly.type
_entity_poly.pdbx_seq_one_letter_code
_entity_poly.pdbx_strand_id
1 'polypeptide(L)'
;MTTRFATTLAPVMLAVAVGGLLTACGGDDSSASSTPSLTSSATAAATTTTATSTSSAPSGSATASASASTSPGAAATAPDESDPVPSGFPGPTSVPISPRGTAFLDALKGRGVTVAGTGDIAVGTAEYICAAQSEGVADDQVLTFVTANVGAEASASGTQITAEDAAKTAQVYVDVARSTYCG
;
A
#
# COMPACT_ATOMS: atom_id res chain seq x y z
N MET A 1 -54.80 9.90 32.34
CA MET A 1 -53.65 9.49 33.17
C MET A 1 -52.38 10.04 32.53
N THR A 2 -51.74 10.95 33.26
CA THR A 2 -50.36 11.45 33.10
C THR A 2 -49.36 10.29 33.01
N THR A 3 -48.22 10.40 32.33
CA THR A 3 -47.01 11.06 32.87
C THR A 3 -45.92 11.23 31.79
N ARG A 4 -45.15 12.33 31.92
CA ARG A 4 -44.03 12.83 31.10
C ARG A 4 -42.67 12.29 31.57
N PHE A 5 -41.65 12.22 30.69
CA PHE A 5 -40.21 12.52 30.95
C PHE A 5 -39.52 12.61 29.56
N ALA A 6 -39.17 13.76 28.97
CA ALA A 6 -38.15 14.78 29.29
C ALA A 6 -36.70 14.24 29.24
N THR A 7 -36.10 14.19 28.05
CA THR A 7 -34.68 13.90 27.84
C THR A 7 -33.90 15.21 27.73
N THR A 8 -33.02 15.48 28.69
CA THR A 8 -32.12 16.62 28.74
C THR A 8 -30.87 16.37 27.90
N LEU A 9 -30.64 17.21 26.89
CA LEU A 9 -29.38 17.36 26.16
C LEU A 9 -28.37 18.15 27.00
N ALA A 10 -27.11 17.70 27.05
CA ALA A 10 -25.98 18.46 27.57
C ALA A 10 -24.76 18.32 26.61
N PRO A 11 -24.22 19.42 26.06
CA PRO A 11 -23.02 19.41 25.22
C PRO A 11 -21.83 20.13 25.91
N VAL A 12 -20.71 19.46 26.19
CA VAL A 12 -19.48 20.08 26.74
C VAL A 12 -18.29 19.12 26.52
N MET A 13 -17.07 19.44 26.10
CA MET A 13 -16.37 20.55 25.44
C MET A 13 -15.09 19.92 24.84
N LEU A 14 -14.73 20.31 23.62
CA LEU A 14 -13.53 19.88 22.91
C LEU A 14 -12.30 20.69 23.40
N ALA A 15 -11.26 20.02 23.90
CA ALA A 15 -9.96 20.64 24.17
C ALA A 15 -8.90 20.04 23.22
N VAL A 16 -8.50 20.81 22.21
CA VAL A 16 -7.37 20.51 21.31
C VAL A 16 -6.13 21.18 21.88
N ALA A 17 -5.11 20.38 22.22
CA ALA A 17 -3.76 20.85 22.49
C ALA A 17 -2.83 20.35 21.37
N VAL A 18 -2.17 21.29 20.70
CA VAL A 18 -1.25 21.11 19.58
C VAL A 18 0.20 21.15 20.08
N GLY A 19 1.06 20.29 19.52
CA GLY A 19 2.54 20.37 19.59
C GLY A 19 3.14 19.01 19.96
N GLY A 20 4.12 18.42 19.28
CA GLY A 20 5.07 18.86 18.26
C GLY A 20 6.44 18.25 18.62
N LEU A 21 7.11 17.57 17.67
CA LEU A 21 8.57 17.30 17.53
C LEU A 21 8.81 15.96 16.81
N LEU A 22 8.76 15.96 15.48
CA LEU A 22 9.41 14.94 14.65
C LEU A 22 10.90 15.25 14.59
N THR A 23 11.69 14.70 15.51
CA THR A 23 13.14 14.61 15.33
C THR A 23 13.45 13.41 14.46
N ALA A 24 13.85 13.72 13.23
CA ALA A 24 14.42 12.85 12.22
C ALA A 24 15.20 11.65 12.79
N CYS A 25 14.69 10.44 12.55
CA CYS A 25 15.49 9.23 12.50
C CYS A 25 16.10 9.16 11.09
N GLY A 26 17.18 9.92 10.89
CA GLY A 26 17.99 9.93 9.67
C GLY A 26 19.38 9.40 9.99
N GLY A 27 19.48 8.12 10.33
CA GLY A 27 20.73 7.40 10.43
C GLY A 27 21.07 6.84 9.06
N ASP A 28 21.90 7.58 8.32
CA ASP A 28 22.55 7.14 7.08
C ASP A 28 23.60 6.08 7.43
N ASP A 29 23.24 4.80 7.32
CA ASP A 29 24.20 3.69 7.34
C ASP A 29 23.78 2.67 6.26
N SER A 30 24.14 2.96 5.01
CA SER A 30 24.09 2.01 3.91
C SER A 30 25.50 1.61 3.50
N SER A 31 25.98 0.55 4.15
CA SER A 31 27.03 -0.31 3.65
C SER A 31 26.61 -0.99 2.34
N ALA A 32 27.40 -0.88 1.27
CA ALA A 32 27.63 -1.95 0.28
C ALA A 32 28.63 -1.54 -0.81
N SER A 33 29.88 -1.25 -0.42
CA SER A 33 31.01 -1.45 -1.35
C SER A 33 31.33 -2.94 -1.35
N SER A 34 30.72 -3.70 -2.26
CA SER A 34 31.16 -5.05 -2.63
C SER A 34 30.62 -5.36 -4.01
N THR A 35 31.34 -4.93 -5.04
CA THR A 35 31.20 -5.46 -6.40
C THR A 35 31.61 -6.93 -6.38
N PRO A 36 30.70 -7.90 -6.61
CA PRO A 36 31.14 -9.26 -6.86
C PRO A 36 31.86 -9.29 -8.22
N SER A 37 33.17 -9.53 -8.18
CA SER A 37 33.97 -9.88 -9.36
C SER A 37 33.39 -11.14 -10.00
N LEU A 38 32.79 -10.99 -11.18
CA LEU A 38 32.41 -12.11 -12.04
C LEU A 38 33.70 -12.77 -12.55
N THR A 39 34.14 -13.81 -11.83
CA THR A 39 35.17 -14.74 -12.31
C THR A 39 34.52 -15.69 -13.33
N SER A 40 34.76 -15.46 -14.61
CA SER A 40 34.40 -16.40 -15.67
C SER A 40 35.29 -17.64 -15.58
N SER A 41 34.67 -18.81 -15.37
CA SER A 41 35.24 -20.14 -15.57
C SER A 41 34.16 -20.93 -16.32
N ALA A 42 34.38 -21.68 -17.41
CA ALA A 42 35.59 -22.20 -18.01
C ALA A 42 35.28 -22.70 -19.45
N THR A 43 36.31 -23.29 -20.09
CA THR A 43 36.33 -24.11 -21.32
C THR A 43 36.61 -23.32 -22.62
N ALA A 44 37.59 -23.64 -23.47
CA ALA A 44 38.37 -24.86 -23.67
C ALA A 44 39.76 -24.58 -24.31
N ALA A 45 40.69 -25.50 -24.04
CA ALA A 45 41.77 -26.04 -24.87
C ALA A 45 42.80 -25.14 -25.62
N ALA A 46 44.06 -25.34 -25.17
CA ALA A 46 45.28 -25.56 -25.96
C ALA A 46 46.14 -24.37 -26.49
N THR A 47 47.45 -24.59 -26.31
CA THR A 47 48.63 -24.06 -27.04
C THR A 47 49.14 -22.64 -26.78
N THR A 48 50.25 -22.59 -26.02
CA THR A 48 51.53 -21.88 -26.25
C THR A 48 51.58 -20.53 -27.00
N THR A 49 52.31 -19.58 -26.38
CA THR A 49 53.25 -18.60 -26.99
C THR A 49 52.87 -17.11 -26.91
N THR A 50 53.62 -16.41 -26.04
CA THR A 50 54.14 -15.03 -26.04
C THR A 50 53.40 -13.86 -26.72
N ALA A 51 53.24 -12.80 -25.92
CA ALA A 51 53.55 -11.37 -26.17
C ALA A 51 52.85 -10.61 -27.31
N THR A 52 52.24 -9.46 -26.97
CA THR A 52 52.80 -8.10 -27.20
C THR A 52 51.67 -7.06 -27.21
N SER A 53 51.95 -5.95 -26.53
CA SER A 53 51.22 -4.68 -26.44
C SER A 53 50.77 -4.09 -27.79
N THR A 54 49.72 -3.26 -27.78
CA THR A 54 49.79 -1.83 -28.18
C THR A 54 48.40 -1.16 -28.23
N SER A 55 48.29 -0.09 -27.44
CA SER A 55 47.66 1.23 -27.68
C SER A 55 46.31 1.33 -28.40
N SER A 56 45.37 2.03 -27.76
CA SER A 56 44.85 3.32 -28.26
C SER A 56 44.06 4.04 -27.15
N ALA A 57 44.50 5.26 -26.81
CA ALA A 57 43.72 6.23 -26.03
C ALA A 57 42.54 6.79 -26.86
N PRO A 58 41.60 7.52 -26.25
CA PRO A 58 41.67 8.96 -26.49
C PRO A 58 41.37 9.86 -25.28
N SER A 59 41.85 11.08 -25.48
CA SER A 59 41.78 12.34 -24.76
C SER A 59 40.49 12.68 -24.01
N GLY A 60 40.67 13.31 -22.86
CA GLY A 60 39.65 14.08 -22.18
C GLY A 60 39.37 15.43 -22.84
N SER A 61 38.17 15.93 -22.59
CA SER A 61 37.83 17.35 -22.63
C SER A 61 36.80 17.59 -21.54
N ALA A 62 37.15 18.46 -20.60
CA ALA A 62 36.32 18.86 -19.49
C ALA A 62 35.52 20.12 -19.84
N THR A 63 34.41 20.26 -19.11
CA THR A 63 33.62 21.48 -18.83
C THR A 63 32.39 21.75 -19.70
N ALA A 64 31.22 21.59 -19.07
CA ALA A 64 30.21 22.64 -18.98
C ALA A 64 29.26 22.30 -17.81
N SER A 65 29.36 23.05 -16.71
CA SER A 65 28.30 23.14 -15.70
C SER A 65 27.02 23.60 -16.38
N ALA A 66 26.00 22.73 -16.40
CA ALA A 66 24.62 23.14 -16.60
C ALA A 66 23.91 22.92 -15.26
N SER A 67 23.54 24.01 -14.61
CA SER A 67 22.68 24.01 -13.42
C SER A 67 21.41 23.22 -13.71
N ALA A 68 21.26 22.07 -13.05
CA ALA A 68 20.05 21.26 -13.15
C ALA A 68 18.93 21.96 -12.38
N SER A 69 18.06 22.66 -13.11
CA SER A 69 16.76 23.11 -12.61
C SER A 69 15.87 21.88 -12.44
N THR A 70 15.75 21.35 -11.23
CA THR A 70 14.76 20.32 -10.91
C THR A 70 13.38 20.95 -10.84
N SER A 71 12.65 20.89 -11.95
CA SER A 71 11.19 20.98 -11.95
C SER A 71 10.63 19.85 -11.06
N PRO A 72 9.57 20.06 -10.27
CA PRO A 72 8.88 18.96 -9.57
C PRO A 72 8.27 18.02 -10.61
N GLY A 73 9.06 17.05 -11.07
CA GLY A 73 8.59 15.92 -11.86
C GLY A 73 7.76 15.01 -10.98
N ALA A 74 6.67 14.49 -11.55
CA ALA A 74 5.70 13.60 -10.91
C ALA A 74 6.34 12.61 -9.92
N ALA A 75 5.71 12.45 -8.75
CA ALA A 75 6.10 11.43 -7.78
C ALA A 75 6.20 10.07 -8.47
N ALA A 76 7.36 9.44 -8.40
CA ALA A 76 7.66 8.12 -8.97
C ALA A 76 6.99 6.96 -8.20
N THR A 77 5.83 7.22 -7.58
CA THR A 77 5.12 6.31 -6.67
C THR A 77 3.72 5.96 -7.17
N ALA A 78 3.38 6.29 -8.42
CA ALA A 78 2.22 5.66 -9.05
C ALA A 78 2.52 4.15 -9.17
N PRO A 79 1.69 3.27 -8.58
CA PRO A 79 1.83 1.84 -8.79
C PRO A 79 1.73 1.56 -10.30
N ASP A 80 2.68 0.80 -10.86
CA ASP A 80 2.53 0.26 -12.21
C ASP A 80 1.17 -0.44 -12.30
N GLU A 81 0.32 0.01 -13.23
CA GLU A 81 -0.90 -0.71 -13.59
C GLU A 81 -0.46 -2.13 -13.98
N SER A 82 -0.92 -3.12 -13.20
CA SER A 82 -0.51 -4.51 -13.43
C SER A 82 -0.90 -4.94 -14.84
N ASP A 83 0.08 -5.36 -15.64
CA ASP A 83 -0.17 -5.85 -16.99
C ASP A 83 -1.24 -6.96 -16.97
N PRO A 84 -2.20 -6.94 -17.90
CA PRO A 84 -3.23 -7.97 -17.96
C PRO A 84 -2.58 -9.34 -18.16
N VAL A 85 -3.02 -10.32 -17.35
CA VAL A 85 -2.55 -11.71 -17.46
C VAL A 85 -2.80 -12.23 -18.89
N PRO A 86 -1.79 -12.84 -19.54
CA PRO A 86 -1.95 -13.37 -20.89
C PRO A 86 -3.12 -14.35 -21.00
N SER A 87 -3.91 -14.22 -22.06
CA SER A 87 -5.00 -15.15 -22.36
C SER A 87 -4.45 -16.57 -22.54
N GLY A 88 -4.89 -17.51 -21.70
CA GLY A 88 -4.45 -18.91 -21.72
C GLY A 88 -3.46 -19.30 -20.61
N PHE A 89 -3.18 -18.42 -19.65
CA PHE A 89 -2.45 -18.81 -18.43
C PHE A 89 -3.24 -19.88 -17.67
N PRO A 90 -2.72 -21.10 -17.50
CA PRO A 90 -3.42 -22.17 -16.80
C PRO A 90 -3.51 -21.83 -15.31
N GLY A 91 -4.67 -21.35 -14.88
CA GLY A 91 -4.95 -21.01 -13.49
C GLY A 91 -6.38 -20.52 -13.30
N PRO A 92 -6.92 -20.57 -12.07
CA PRO A 92 -8.20 -19.96 -11.78
C PRO A 92 -8.13 -18.45 -12.04
N THR A 93 -9.10 -17.91 -12.75
CA THR A 93 -9.18 -16.47 -13.08
C THR A 93 -9.67 -15.62 -11.90
N SER A 94 -10.09 -16.25 -10.81
CA SER A 94 -10.56 -15.60 -9.58
C SER A 94 -10.42 -16.57 -8.41
N VAL A 95 -10.17 -16.02 -7.22
CA VAL A 95 -10.18 -16.78 -5.97
C VAL A 95 -11.63 -16.87 -5.47
N PRO A 96 -12.17 -18.07 -5.18
CA PRO A 96 -13.52 -18.17 -4.67
C PRO A 96 -13.65 -17.50 -3.29
N ILE A 97 -14.64 -16.62 -3.15
CA ILE A 97 -14.95 -15.95 -1.89
C ILE A 97 -15.57 -16.96 -0.91
N SER A 98 -15.07 -16.96 0.33
CA SER A 98 -15.58 -17.82 1.40
C SER A 98 -17.01 -17.42 1.84
N PRO A 99 -17.79 -18.29 2.50
CA PRO A 99 -19.12 -17.93 3.01
C PRO A 99 -19.11 -16.72 3.96
N ARG A 100 -18.04 -16.58 4.77
CA ARG A 100 -17.84 -15.41 5.63
C ARG A 100 -17.56 -14.15 4.82
N GLY A 101 -16.75 -14.26 3.77
CA GLY A 101 -16.49 -13.17 2.84
C GLY A 101 -17.78 -12.68 2.19
N THR A 102 -18.64 -13.59 1.74
CA THR A 102 -19.96 -13.23 1.18
C THR A 102 -20.85 -12.53 2.20
N ALA A 103 -20.91 -13.01 3.45
CA ALA A 103 -21.68 -12.38 4.51
C ALA A 103 -21.16 -10.98 4.87
N PHE A 104 -19.84 -10.80 4.88
CA PHE A 104 -19.19 -9.51 5.08
C PHE A 104 -19.54 -8.53 3.95
N LEU A 105 -19.43 -8.95 2.69
CA LEU A 105 -19.78 -8.13 1.53
C LEU A 105 -21.26 -7.75 1.50
N ASP A 106 -22.16 -8.66 1.90
CA ASP A 106 -23.60 -8.38 2.02
C ASP A 106 -23.88 -7.34 3.11
N ALA A 107 -23.25 -7.50 4.28
CA ALA A 107 -23.39 -6.55 5.39
C ALA A 107 -22.85 -5.16 5.03
N LEU A 108 -21.72 -5.07 4.31
CA LEU A 108 -21.20 -3.81 3.77
C LEU A 108 -22.22 -3.15 2.83
N LYS A 109 -22.77 -3.91 1.88
CA LYS A 109 -23.81 -3.42 0.95
C LYS A 109 -25.05 -2.94 1.71
N GLY A 110 -25.48 -3.66 2.73
CA GLY A 110 -26.59 -3.28 3.61
C GLY A 110 -26.36 -1.96 4.36
N ARG A 111 -25.10 -1.56 4.53
CA ARG A 111 -24.69 -0.26 5.11
C ARG A 111 -24.42 0.83 4.06
N GLY A 112 -24.67 0.55 2.79
CA GLY A 112 -24.48 1.49 1.68
C GLY A 112 -23.02 1.62 1.20
N VAL A 113 -22.15 0.69 1.57
CA VAL A 113 -20.76 0.65 1.09
C VAL A 113 -20.71 -0.01 -0.28
N THR A 114 -20.06 0.67 -1.23
CA THR A 114 -19.80 0.12 -2.57
C THR A 114 -18.41 -0.52 -2.58
N VAL A 115 -18.34 -1.74 -3.11
CA VAL A 115 -17.11 -2.56 -3.17
C VAL A 115 -16.73 -2.77 -4.63
N ALA A 116 -15.44 -2.74 -4.94
CA ALA A 116 -14.96 -2.92 -6.31
C ALA A 116 -15.01 -4.40 -6.75
N GLY A 117 -15.35 -4.62 -8.02
CA GLY A 117 -15.28 -5.94 -8.67
C GLY A 117 -16.00 -7.05 -7.88
N THR A 118 -15.28 -8.14 -7.61
CA THR A 118 -15.75 -9.31 -6.85
C THR A 118 -15.62 -9.15 -5.34
N GLY A 119 -15.05 -8.04 -4.86
CA GLY A 119 -14.86 -7.73 -3.44
C GLY A 119 -13.65 -8.37 -2.78
N ASP A 120 -12.66 -8.81 -3.56
CA ASP A 120 -11.41 -9.37 -3.05
C ASP A 120 -10.65 -8.37 -2.17
N ILE A 121 -10.63 -7.08 -2.55
CA ILE A 121 -9.98 -6.02 -1.76
C ILE A 121 -10.68 -5.86 -0.41
N ALA A 122 -12.02 -5.85 -0.42
CA ALA A 122 -12.80 -5.76 0.80
C ALA A 122 -12.60 -6.96 1.72
N VAL A 123 -12.62 -8.18 1.17
CA VAL A 123 -12.41 -9.41 1.94
C VAL A 123 -10.99 -9.48 2.49
N GLY A 124 -9.97 -9.13 1.71
CA GLY A 124 -8.59 -9.04 2.20
C GLY A 124 -8.42 -7.98 3.30
N THR A 125 -9.15 -6.86 3.20
CA THR A 125 -9.19 -5.85 4.26
C THR A 125 -9.83 -6.40 5.54
N ALA A 126 -10.90 -7.20 5.43
CA ALA A 126 -11.51 -7.87 6.58
C ALA A 126 -10.56 -8.88 7.24
N GLU A 127 -9.81 -9.65 6.45
CA GLU A 127 -8.77 -10.56 6.96
C GLU A 127 -7.70 -9.81 7.76
N TYR A 128 -7.21 -8.68 7.23
CA TYR A 128 -6.29 -7.82 7.95
C TYR A 128 -6.88 -7.33 9.28
N ILE A 129 -8.13 -6.85 9.29
CA ILE A 129 -8.78 -6.33 10.51
C ILE A 129 -8.79 -7.41 11.60
N CYS A 130 -9.09 -8.66 11.25
CA CYS A 130 -9.15 -9.76 12.22
C CYS A 130 -7.75 -10.21 12.68
N ALA A 131 -6.78 -10.23 11.78
CA ALA A 131 -5.38 -10.49 12.14
C ALA A 131 -4.87 -9.41 13.11
N ALA A 132 -5.03 -8.14 12.75
CA ALA A 132 -4.61 -7.01 13.56
C ALA A 132 -5.30 -6.97 14.94
N GLN A 133 -6.58 -7.33 15.01
CA GLN A 133 -7.30 -7.49 16.28
C GLN A 133 -6.67 -8.59 17.15
N SER A 134 -6.34 -9.73 16.55
CA SER A 134 -5.73 -10.87 17.25
C SER A 134 -4.31 -10.55 17.74
N GLU A 135 -3.60 -9.72 16.99
CA GLU A 135 -2.25 -9.23 17.31
C GLU A 135 -2.25 -8.06 18.32
N GLY A 136 -3.41 -7.53 18.68
CA GLY A 136 -3.53 -6.41 19.61
C GLY A 136 -3.07 -5.07 19.04
N VAL A 137 -3.12 -4.92 17.71
CA VAL A 137 -2.83 -3.66 17.04
C VAL A 137 -3.84 -2.60 17.47
N ALA A 138 -3.35 -1.38 17.74
CA ALA A 138 -4.19 -0.27 18.15
C ALA A 138 -5.23 0.10 17.07
N ASP A 139 -6.44 0.44 17.50
CA ASP A 139 -7.57 0.74 16.61
C ASP A 139 -7.27 1.85 15.59
N ASP A 140 -6.48 2.87 15.99
CA ASP A 140 -6.11 3.98 15.11
C ASP A 140 -5.21 3.54 13.94
N GLN A 141 -4.32 2.58 14.17
CA GLN A 141 -3.48 2.01 13.13
C GLN A 141 -4.30 1.14 12.18
N VAL A 142 -5.22 0.33 12.72
CA VAL A 142 -6.16 -0.45 11.89
C VAL A 142 -6.99 0.49 11.01
N LEU A 143 -7.56 1.54 11.60
CA LEU A 143 -8.36 2.52 10.86
C LEU A 143 -7.56 3.26 9.80
N THR A 144 -6.29 3.58 10.06
CA THR A 144 -5.41 4.21 9.07
C THR A 144 -5.23 3.31 7.85
N PHE A 145 -4.92 2.03 8.07
CA PHE A 145 -4.78 1.06 6.99
C PHE A 145 -6.10 0.85 6.23
N VAL A 146 -7.21 0.68 6.95
CA VAL A 146 -8.52 0.45 6.33
C VAL A 146 -8.98 1.68 5.54
N THR A 147 -8.70 2.90 6.03
CA THR A 147 -9.00 4.14 5.29
C THR A 147 -8.25 4.21 3.97
N ALA A 148 -6.97 3.81 3.96
CA ALA A 148 -6.20 3.72 2.71
C ALA A 148 -6.80 2.69 1.74
N ASN A 149 -7.22 1.52 2.24
CA ASN A 149 -7.86 0.50 1.41
C ASN A 149 -9.23 0.93 0.88
N VAL A 150 -10.02 1.68 1.66
CA VAL A 150 -11.27 2.29 1.18
C VAL A 150 -11.00 3.27 0.04
N GLY A 151 -9.93 4.08 0.13
CA GLY A 151 -9.52 4.94 -0.97
C GLY A 151 -9.12 4.16 -2.23
N ALA A 152 -8.40 3.04 -2.04
CA ALA A 152 -8.05 2.13 -3.13
C ALA A 152 -9.28 1.46 -3.75
N GLU A 153 -10.25 1.02 -2.95
CA GLU A 153 -11.53 0.46 -3.38
C GLU A 153 -12.36 1.47 -4.20
N ALA A 154 -12.43 2.72 -3.74
CA ALA A 154 -13.10 3.78 -4.47
C ALA A 154 -12.45 3.97 -5.85
N SER A 155 -11.12 4.03 -5.88
CA SER A 155 -10.33 4.17 -7.12
C SER A 155 -10.55 2.98 -8.06
N ALA A 156 -10.54 1.75 -7.54
CA ALA A 156 -10.82 0.53 -8.29
C ALA A 156 -12.27 0.46 -8.80
N SER A 157 -13.20 1.11 -8.10
CA SER A 157 -14.60 1.28 -8.52
C SER A 157 -14.81 2.47 -9.48
N GLY A 158 -13.74 3.16 -9.89
CA GLY A 158 -13.83 4.34 -10.77
C GLY A 158 -14.47 5.56 -10.11
N THR A 159 -14.50 5.60 -8.78
CA THR A 159 -15.14 6.68 -7.99
C THR A 159 -14.09 7.41 -7.16
N GLN A 160 -14.28 8.71 -6.95
CA GLN A 160 -13.47 9.48 -6.01
C GLN A 160 -14.19 9.57 -4.66
N ILE A 161 -13.41 9.41 -3.58
CA ILE A 161 -13.90 9.57 -2.21
C ILE A 161 -13.06 10.63 -1.50
N THR A 162 -13.69 11.43 -0.65
CA THR A 162 -12.98 12.38 0.21
C THR A 162 -12.27 11.65 1.35
N ALA A 163 -11.26 12.26 1.96
CA ALA A 163 -10.57 11.67 3.10
C ALA A 163 -11.54 11.44 4.29
N GLU A 164 -12.45 12.39 4.52
CA GLU A 164 -13.43 12.31 5.59
C GLU A 164 -14.44 11.17 5.36
N ASP A 165 -14.92 11.00 4.12
CA ASP A 165 -15.86 9.92 3.82
C ASP A 165 -15.18 8.56 3.74
N ALA A 166 -13.90 8.51 3.34
CA ALA A 166 -13.08 7.31 3.42
C ALA A 166 -12.92 6.87 4.88
N ALA A 167 -12.64 7.80 5.79
CA ALA A 167 -12.52 7.49 7.22
C ALA A 167 -13.85 6.99 7.82
N LYS A 168 -14.99 7.59 7.47
CA LYS A 168 -16.31 7.10 7.91
C LYS A 168 -16.60 5.70 7.36
N THR A 169 -16.29 5.47 6.09
CA THR A 169 -16.49 4.17 5.46
C THR A 169 -15.55 3.12 6.07
N ALA A 170 -14.32 3.48 6.42
CA ALA A 170 -13.38 2.60 7.10
C ALA A 170 -13.90 2.15 8.47
N GLN A 171 -14.57 3.04 9.22
CA GLN A 171 -15.25 2.66 10.46
C GLN A 171 -16.33 1.60 10.21
N VAL A 172 -17.09 1.72 9.12
CA VAL A 172 -18.08 0.70 8.73
C VAL A 172 -17.40 -0.63 8.39
N TYR A 173 -16.28 -0.62 7.67
CA TYR A 173 -15.49 -1.84 7.41
C TYR A 173 -15.05 -2.51 8.70
N VAL A 174 -14.51 -1.75 9.65
CA VAL A 174 -14.04 -2.29 10.94
C VAL A 174 -15.20 -2.86 11.76
N ASP A 175 -16.31 -2.13 11.87
CA ASP A 175 -17.51 -2.58 12.61
C ASP A 175 -18.07 -3.89 12.04
N VAL A 176 -18.28 -3.92 10.71
CA VAL A 176 -18.86 -5.07 10.01
C VAL A 176 -17.90 -6.27 9.99
N ALA A 177 -16.60 -6.05 9.83
CA ALA A 177 -15.60 -7.12 9.88
C ALA A 177 -15.59 -7.77 11.28
N ARG A 178 -15.57 -6.95 12.34
CA ARG A 178 -15.59 -7.44 13.73
C ARG A 178 -16.87 -8.19 14.06
N SER A 179 -18.03 -7.75 13.56
CA SER A 179 -19.31 -8.41 13.85
C SER A 179 -19.54 -9.70 13.04
N THR A 180 -19.05 -9.74 11.80
CA THR A 180 -19.51 -10.72 10.80
C THR A 180 -18.39 -11.61 10.25
N TYR A 181 -17.12 -11.16 10.34
CA TYR A 181 -15.98 -11.83 9.72
C TYR A 181 -14.98 -12.43 10.74
N CYS A 182 -14.67 -11.72 11.83
CA CYS A 182 -13.61 -12.09 12.79
C CYS A 182 -13.94 -13.21 13.79
N GLY A 183 -15.09 -13.88 13.63
CA GLY A 183 -15.59 -14.93 14.54
C GLY A 183 -15.26 -16.37 14.13
#